data_AF-A0A6B9YHQ4-F1
#
_entry.id   AF-A0A6B9YHQ4-F1
#
_cell.length_a   1.000
_cell.length_b   1.000
_cell.length_c   1.000
_cell.angle_alpha   90.00
_cell.angle_beta   90.00
_cell.angle_gamma   90.00
#
_symmetry.space_group_name_H-M   'P 1'
#
loop_
_entity.id
_entity.type
_entity.pdbx_description
1 polymer ?
#
loop_
_entity_poly.entity_id
_entity_poly.type
_entity_poly.pdbx_seq_one_letter_code
_entity_poly.pdbx_strand_id
1 'polypeptide(L)'
;MAGRKSISQMTLAQTVVMISIGSIIIQPIIEKSVIRTILASGIFILVLIIMEFIQLKFNILEKWITGKSKVIIKNGQIDVKTLRSLRFTVDQLEMRLRQQGISSISDVKTATLEPNGQIGYELADEAKPLTVRDFKKLMNMYDQQPSENTQNLFSEIGTKQDNPDHLK
;
A
#
# COMPACT_ATOMS: atom_id res chain seq x y z
N MET A 1 -16.64 -0.88 19.35
CA MET A 1 -15.78 -1.06 18.15
C MET A 1 -14.27 -0.95 18.43
N ALA A 2 -13.81 -0.46 19.59
CA ALA A 2 -12.39 -0.38 19.96
C ALA A 2 -11.74 -1.73 20.37
N GLY A 3 -12.52 -2.77 20.71
CA GLY A 3 -12.00 -4.02 21.27
C GLY A 3 -11.35 -5.01 20.29
N ARG A 4 -11.57 -4.87 18.97
CA ARG A 4 -11.11 -5.87 17.98
C ARG A 4 -9.90 -5.47 17.13
N LYS A 5 -9.37 -4.24 17.29
CA LYS A 5 -8.30 -3.72 16.41
C LYS A 5 -6.98 -3.36 17.11
N SER A 6 -6.89 -3.29 18.43
CA SER A 6 -5.65 -2.81 19.08
C SER A 6 -4.58 -3.88 19.32
N ILE A 7 -4.94 -5.13 19.66
CA ILE A 7 -3.92 -6.18 19.91
C ILE A 7 -3.39 -6.80 18.61
N SER A 8 -4.23 -7.00 17.59
CA SER A 8 -3.87 -7.76 16.39
C SER A 8 -2.87 -7.05 15.45
N GLN A 9 -2.59 -5.77 15.67
CA GLN A 9 -1.67 -4.97 14.86
C GLN A 9 -0.37 -4.63 15.61
N MET A 10 -0.25 -5.05 16.87
CA MET A 10 1.01 -4.92 17.62
C MET A 10 1.96 -6.02 17.18
N THR A 11 3.21 -5.65 16.89
CA THR A 11 4.24 -6.64 16.65
C THR A 11 4.56 -7.36 17.96
N LEU A 12 4.96 -8.63 17.87
CA LEU A 12 5.39 -9.39 19.05
C LEU A 12 6.47 -8.66 19.85
N ALA A 13 7.36 -7.94 19.16
CA ALA A 13 8.38 -7.09 19.77
C ALA A 13 7.79 -5.94 20.61
N GLN A 14 6.77 -5.25 20.10
CA GLN A 14 6.10 -4.16 20.84
C GLN A 14 5.46 -4.66 22.14
N THR A 15 4.87 -5.86 22.14
CA THR A 15 4.32 -6.48 23.36
C THR A 15 5.40 -6.76 24.40
N VAL A 16 6.55 -7.31 23.99
CA VAL A 16 7.68 -7.59 24.90
C VAL A 16 8.24 -6.30 25.50
N VAL A 17 8.36 -5.24 24.71
CA VAL A 17 8.82 -3.93 25.21
C VAL A 17 7.86 -3.37 26.26
N MET A 18 6.54 -3.45 26.05
CA MET A 18 5.56 -2.95 27.02
C MET A 18 5.64 -3.69 28.37
N ILE A 19 5.76 -5.02 28.35
CA ILE A 19 5.92 -5.84 29.56
C ILE A 19 7.22 -5.49 30.28
N SER A 20 8.29 -5.27 29.51
CA SER A 20 9.61 -4.92 30.05
C SER A 20 9.59 -3.55 30.74
N ILE A 21 8.99 -2.53 30.12
CA ILE A 21 8.84 -1.19 30.70
C ILE A 21 8.04 -1.25 32.01
N GLY A 22 6.92 -1.99 32.02
CA GLY A 22 6.12 -2.18 33.24
C GLY A 22 6.92 -2.79 34.39
N SER A 23 7.75 -3.79 34.09
CA SER A 23 8.60 -4.45 35.08
C SER A 23 9.65 -3.51 35.68
N ILE A 24 10.19 -2.59 34.88
CA ILE A 24 11.24 -1.65 35.32
C ILE A 24 10.66 -0.51 36.14
N ILE A 25 9.46 -0.04 35.81
CA ILE A 25 8.78 0.99 36.62
C ILE A 25 8.47 0.45 38.02
N ILE A 26 8.17 -0.84 38.12
CA ILE A 26 7.81 -1.51 39.38
C ILE A 26 9.04 -1.84 40.25
N GLN A 27 10.20 -2.15 39.66
CA GLN A 27 11.41 -2.52 40.40
C GLN A 27 11.87 -1.51 41.48
N PRO A 28 11.90 -0.18 41.22
CA PRO A 28 12.24 0.84 42.23
C PRO A 28 11.31 0.86 43.45
N ILE A 29 10.06 0.43 43.29
CA ILE A 29 9.06 0.43 44.35
C ILE A 29 9.26 -0.78 45.29
N ILE A 30 9.83 -1.86 44.78
CA ILE A 30 10.03 -3.12 45.51
C ILE A 30 11.42 -3.16 46.19
N GLU A 31 12.46 -2.60 45.58
CA GLU A 31 13.82 -2.62 46.12
C GLU A 31 14.17 -1.41 46.99
N LYS A 32 14.68 -1.65 48.21
CA LYS A 32 15.13 -0.58 49.13
C LYS A 32 16.48 0.04 48.77
N SER A 33 17.27 -0.60 47.91
CA SER A 33 18.62 -0.14 47.55
C SER A 33 18.63 0.58 46.21
N VAL A 34 18.62 1.92 46.27
CA VAL A 34 18.67 2.82 45.09
C VAL A 34 19.79 2.46 44.10
N ILE A 35 20.94 2.00 44.61
CA ILE A 35 22.11 1.60 43.79
C ILE A 35 21.78 0.40 42.89
N ARG A 36 21.06 -0.60 43.40
CA ARG A 36 20.69 -1.79 42.61
C ARG A 36 19.64 -1.44 41.55
N THR A 37 18.70 -0.56 41.86
CA THR A 37 17.73 -0.03 40.91
C THR A 37 18.39 0.72 39.75
N ILE A 38 19.40 1.55 40.04
CA ILE A 38 20.19 2.26 39.02
C ILE A 38 20.97 1.26 38.16
N LEU A 39 21.57 0.24 38.78
CA LEU A 39 22.31 -0.80 38.07
C LEU A 39 21.40 -1.60 37.13
N ALA A 40 20.23 -2.03 37.62
CA ALA A 40 19.22 -2.76 36.83
C ALA A 40 18.71 -1.92 35.65
N SER A 41 18.43 -0.64 35.87
CA SER A 41 18.00 0.29 34.81
C SER A 41 19.10 0.49 33.76
N GLY A 42 20.36 0.61 34.19
CA GLY A 42 21.52 0.72 33.29
C GLY A 42 21.70 -0.53 32.43
N ILE A 43 21.58 -1.71 33.03
CA ILE A 43 21.63 -2.99 32.30
C ILE A 43 20.50 -3.06 31.27
N PHE A 44 19.29 -2.63 31.62
CA PHE A 44 18.17 -2.65 30.69
C PHE A 44 18.39 -1.71 29.49
N ILE A 45 18.81 -0.46 29.74
CA ILE A 45 19.13 0.48 28.66
C ILE A 45 20.23 -0.09 27.76
N LEU A 46 21.24 -0.72 28.35
CA LEU A 46 22.33 -1.36 27.61
C LEU A 46 21.83 -2.54 26.77
N VAL A 47 20.89 -3.34 27.28
CA VAL A 47 20.22 -4.41 26.50
C VAL A 47 19.40 -3.81 25.35
N LEU A 48 18.67 -2.72 25.55
CA LEU A 48 17.92 -2.05 24.47
C LEU A 48 18.86 -1.56 23.36
N ILE A 49 19.96 -0.91 23.72
CA ILE A 49 20.96 -0.42 22.77
C ILE A 49 21.60 -1.59 22.01
N ILE A 50 21.97 -2.67 22.70
CA ILE A 50 22.50 -3.88 22.05
C ILE A 50 21.47 -4.47 21.11
N MET A 51 20.20 -4.53 21.50
CA MET A 51 19.15 -5.10 20.68
C MET A 51 18.86 -4.25 19.43
N GLU A 52 18.91 -2.93 19.54
CA GLU A 52 18.84 -2.00 18.41
C GLU A 52 20.05 -2.17 17.48
N PHE A 53 21.25 -2.30 18.04
CA PHE A 53 22.47 -2.53 17.26
C PHE A 53 22.46 -3.88 16.53
N ILE A 54 21.94 -4.92 17.18
CA ILE A 54 21.65 -6.22 16.59
C ILE A 54 20.64 -6.03 15.46
N GLN A 55 19.49 -5.40 15.68
CA GLN A 55 18.49 -5.18 14.63
C GLN A 55 19.09 -4.48 13.40
N LEU A 56 19.85 -3.41 13.59
CA LEU A 56 20.52 -2.69 12.49
C LEU A 56 21.56 -3.55 11.75
N LYS A 57 22.36 -4.34 12.49
CA LYS A 57 23.40 -5.20 11.91
C LYS A 57 22.82 -6.44 11.23
N PHE A 58 21.69 -6.95 11.73
CA PHE A 58 21.01 -8.13 11.23
C PHE A 58 19.92 -7.81 10.18
N ASN A 59 19.86 -6.61 9.58
CA ASN A 59 19.10 -6.39 8.34
C ASN A 59 19.49 -7.38 7.21
N ILE A 60 20.69 -7.96 7.27
CA ILE A 60 21.12 -9.04 6.37
C ILE A 60 20.38 -10.34 6.68
N LEU A 61 20.07 -10.59 7.95
CA LEU A 61 19.21 -11.68 8.41
C LEU A 61 17.75 -11.41 8.07
N GLU A 62 17.29 -10.16 8.04
CA GLU A 62 16.00 -9.78 7.46
C GLU A 62 15.93 -10.19 5.98
N LYS A 63 16.96 -9.92 5.17
CA LYS A 63 17.01 -10.41 3.78
C LYS A 63 16.95 -11.95 3.66
N TRP A 64 17.49 -12.68 4.63
CA TRP A 64 17.49 -14.15 4.65
C TRP A 64 16.22 -14.77 5.26
N ILE A 65 15.63 -14.15 6.27
CA ILE A 65 14.42 -14.57 7.02
C ILE A 65 13.15 -14.12 6.31
N THR A 66 13.14 -12.89 5.79
CA THR A 66 12.03 -12.37 5.00
C THR A 66 11.93 -13.25 3.76
N GLY A 67 13.01 -13.54 3.04
CA GLY A 67 12.89 -14.36 1.83
C GLY A 67 12.28 -13.56 0.68
N LYS A 68 12.10 -14.20 -0.48
CA LYS A 68 11.79 -13.50 -1.73
C LYS A 68 10.29 -13.33 -1.89
N SER A 69 9.89 -12.10 -2.22
CA SER A 69 8.57 -11.79 -2.76
C SER A 69 8.23 -12.73 -3.92
N LYS A 70 7.02 -13.29 -3.94
CA LYS A 70 6.58 -14.18 -5.02
C LYS A 70 5.37 -13.61 -5.73
N VAL A 71 5.41 -13.64 -7.06
CA VAL A 71 4.26 -13.23 -7.89
C VAL A 71 3.13 -14.24 -7.70
N ILE A 72 1.95 -13.74 -7.32
CA ILE A 72 0.75 -14.55 -7.07
C ILE A 72 -0.41 -14.20 -8.03
N ILE A 73 -0.38 -13.02 -8.66
CA ILE A 73 -1.28 -12.64 -9.75
C ILE A 73 -0.45 -12.11 -10.91
N LYS A 74 -0.78 -12.54 -12.13
CA LYS A 74 -0.20 -12.03 -13.37
C LYS A 74 -1.29 -11.84 -14.42
N ASN A 75 -1.41 -10.63 -14.94
CA ASN A 75 -2.41 -10.19 -15.91
C ASN A 75 -3.85 -10.61 -15.53
N GLY A 76 -4.26 -10.32 -14.28
CA GLY A 76 -5.58 -10.68 -13.77
C GLY A 76 -5.80 -12.17 -13.48
N GLN A 77 -4.78 -13.02 -13.67
CA GLN A 77 -4.87 -14.46 -13.41
C GLN A 77 -4.08 -14.86 -12.17
N ILE A 78 -4.71 -15.64 -11.30
CA ILE A 78 -4.11 -16.13 -10.05
C ILE A 78 -3.18 -17.30 -10.35
N ASP A 79 -1.94 -17.24 -9.84
CA ASP A 79 -1.03 -18.38 -9.83
C ASP A 79 -1.30 -19.29 -8.63
N VAL A 80 -2.25 -20.21 -8.82
CA VAL A 80 -2.66 -21.20 -7.80
C VAL A 80 -1.50 -22.09 -7.36
N LYS A 81 -0.53 -22.38 -8.24
CA LYS A 81 0.63 -23.21 -7.89
C LYS A 81 1.51 -22.48 -6.89
N THR A 82 1.79 -21.21 -7.14
CA THR A 82 2.58 -20.38 -6.23
C THR A 82 1.87 -20.17 -4.90
N LEU A 83 0.57 -19.88 -4.92
CA LEU A 83 -0.26 -19.79 -3.70
C LEU A 83 -0.21 -21.07 -2.85
N ARG A 84 -0.36 -22.23 -3.47
CA ARG A 84 -0.27 -23.53 -2.79
C ARG A 84 1.11 -23.73 -2.15
N SER A 85 2.19 -23.35 -2.83
CA SER A 85 3.56 -23.44 -2.28
C SER A 85 3.77 -22.54 -1.07
N LEU A 86 3.02 -21.44 -0.97
CA LEU A 86 3.07 -20.46 0.11
C LEU A 86 2.06 -20.73 1.22
N ARG A 87 1.24 -21.80 1.11
CA ARG A 87 0.11 -22.07 2.02
C ARG A 87 -0.84 -20.86 2.17
N PHE A 88 -0.99 -20.09 1.09
CA PHE A 88 -1.85 -18.92 1.05
C PHE A 88 -3.08 -19.23 0.21
N THR A 89 -4.27 -19.03 0.76
CA THR A 89 -5.53 -19.38 0.10
C THR A 89 -6.03 -18.27 -0.81
N VAL A 90 -6.90 -18.61 -1.77
CA VAL A 90 -7.56 -17.62 -2.65
C VAL A 90 -8.43 -16.66 -1.81
N ASP A 91 -9.15 -17.17 -0.81
CA ASP A 91 -9.96 -16.35 0.09
C ASP A 91 -9.12 -15.31 0.86
N GLN A 92 -7.91 -15.71 1.31
CA GLN A 92 -6.97 -14.79 1.94
C GLN A 92 -6.49 -13.72 0.96
N LEU A 93 -6.17 -14.10 -0.28
CA LEU A 93 -5.79 -13.17 -1.33
C LEU A 93 -6.89 -12.14 -1.59
N GLU A 94 -8.11 -12.59 -1.84
CA GLU A 94 -9.27 -11.73 -2.07
C GLU A 94 -9.56 -10.81 -0.87
N MET A 95 -9.47 -11.34 0.35
CA MET A 95 -9.62 -10.54 1.55
C MET A 95 -8.59 -9.41 1.61
N ARG A 96 -7.32 -9.68 1.28
CA ARG A 96 -6.26 -8.67 1.29
C ARG A 96 -6.42 -7.64 0.17
N LEU A 97 -6.81 -8.06 -1.04
CA LEU A 97 -7.12 -7.13 -2.14
C LEU A 97 -8.27 -6.19 -1.76
N ARG A 98 -9.33 -6.72 -1.15
CA ARG A 98 -10.46 -5.92 -0.65
C ARG A 98 -10.06 -4.94 0.44
N GLN A 99 -9.09 -5.30 1.30
CA GLN A 99 -8.53 -4.36 2.28
C GLN A 99 -7.77 -3.18 1.63
N GLN A 100 -7.27 -3.37 0.41
CA GLN A 100 -6.63 -2.32 -0.41
C GLN A 100 -7.64 -1.58 -1.31
N GLY A 101 -8.95 -1.87 -1.19
CA GLY A 101 -9.99 -1.25 -2.03
C GLY A 101 -10.13 -1.88 -3.43
N ILE A 102 -9.48 -3.02 -3.67
CA ILE A 102 -9.56 -3.73 -4.96
C ILE A 102 -10.63 -4.81 -4.85
N SER A 103 -11.71 -4.64 -5.61
CA SER A 103 -12.88 -5.55 -5.56
C SER A 103 -12.79 -6.69 -6.56
N SER A 104 -12.06 -6.50 -7.67
CA SER A 104 -11.95 -7.47 -8.75
C SER A 104 -10.49 -7.85 -8.97
N ILE A 105 -10.22 -9.14 -9.11
CA ILE A 105 -8.88 -9.66 -9.43
C ILE A 105 -8.47 -9.25 -10.86
N SER A 106 -9.44 -9.10 -11.76
CA SER A 106 -9.18 -8.68 -13.14
C SER A 106 -8.58 -7.28 -13.23
N ASP A 107 -8.83 -6.43 -12.23
CA ASP A 107 -8.27 -5.07 -12.15
C ASP A 107 -6.80 -5.08 -11.73
N VAL A 108 -6.25 -6.25 -11.37
CA VAL A 108 -4.87 -6.42 -10.91
C VAL A 108 -4.01 -6.94 -12.05
N LYS A 109 -3.09 -6.10 -12.54
CA LYS A 109 -2.09 -6.49 -13.53
C LYS A 109 -1.05 -7.42 -12.93
N THR A 110 -0.50 -7.09 -11.77
CA THR A 110 0.44 -7.97 -11.07
C THR A 110 0.21 -7.85 -9.57
N ALA A 111 0.30 -8.96 -8.84
CA ALA A 111 0.41 -8.92 -7.39
C ALA A 111 1.50 -9.84 -6.88
N THR A 112 2.15 -9.43 -5.81
CA THR A 112 3.19 -10.20 -5.11
C THR A 112 2.79 -10.44 -3.67
N LEU A 113 3.12 -11.62 -3.15
CA LEU A 113 3.07 -11.91 -1.72
C LEU A 113 4.43 -11.63 -1.12
N GLU A 114 4.49 -10.60 -0.29
CA GLU A 114 5.65 -10.31 0.54
C GLU A 114 5.72 -11.28 1.72
N PRO A 115 6.90 -11.54 2.29
CA PRO A 115 7.01 -12.59 3.29
C PRO A 115 6.48 -12.25 4.68
N ASN A 116 6.33 -10.96 4.96
CA ASN A 116 5.52 -10.48 6.09
C ASN A 116 4.00 -10.72 5.86
N GLY A 117 3.63 -11.36 4.75
CA GLY A 117 2.28 -11.69 4.35
C GLY A 117 1.55 -10.54 3.67
N GLN A 118 2.15 -9.37 3.46
CA GLN A 118 1.52 -8.24 2.77
C GLN A 118 1.46 -8.48 1.26
N ILE A 119 0.55 -7.77 0.59
CA ILE A 119 0.38 -7.87 -0.86
C ILE A 119 0.86 -6.57 -1.50
N GLY A 120 1.88 -6.68 -2.35
CA GLY A 120 2.21 -5.64 -3.33
C GLY A 120 1.34 -5.82 -4.57
N TYR A 121 0.88 -4.74 -5.19
CA TYR A 121 0.06 -4.82 -6.40
C TYR A 121 0.34 -3.69 -7.40
N GLU A 122 0.07 -3.97 -8.67
CA GLU A 122 -0.07 -3.00 -9.74
C GLU A 122 -1.43 -3.21 -10.39
N LEU A 123 -2.22 -2.14 -10.52
CA LEU A 123 -3.51 -2.19 -11.21
C LEU A 123 -3.32 -2.30 -12.73
N ALA A 124 -4.31 -2.85 -13.43
CA ALA A 124 -4.43 -2.75 -14.86
C ALA A 124 -4.57 -1.28 -15.27
N ASP A 125 -4.13 -0.93 -16.49
CA ASP A 125 -4.07 0.48 -16.91
C ASP A 125 -5.45 1.16 -16.91
N GLU A 126 -6.52 0.41 -17.22
CA GLU A 126 -7.91 0.89 -17.16
C GLU A 126 -8.44 1.06 -15.73
N ALA A 127 -7.87 0.35 -14.76
CA ALA A 127 -8.26 0.42 -13.35
C ALA A 127 -7.40 1.41 -12.54
N LYS A 128 -6.33 1.97 -13.12
CA LYS A 128 -5.47 2.94 -12.45
C LYS A 128 -6.23 4.26 -12.25
N PRO A 129 -6.21 4.85 -11.03
CA PRO A 129 -6.78 6.17 -10.83
C PRO A 129 -5.97 7.21 -11.60
N LEU A 130 -6.68 8.20 -12.16
CA LEU A 130 -6.03 9.32 -12.84
C LEU A 130 -5.24 10.14 -11.82
N THR A 131 -3.95 10.37 -12.06
CA THR A 131 -3.17 11.26 -11.19
C THR A 131 -3.42 12.72 -11.55
N VAL A 132 -3.23 13.63 -10.60
CA VAL A 132 -3.31 15.09 -10.86
C VAL A 132 -2.37 15.51 -12.00
N ARG A 133 -1.22 14.85 -12.12
CA ARG A 133 -0.27 15.09 -13.21
C ARG A 133 -0.85 14.69 -14.56
N ASP A 134 -1.54 13.56 -14.65
CA ASP A 134 -2.17 13.10 -15.90
C ASP A 134 -3.32 14.02 -16.28
N PHE A 135 -4.12 14.44 -15.29
CA PHE A 135 -5.18 15.43 -15.49
C PHE A 135 -4.64 16.77 -16.03
N LYS A 136 -3.57 17.33 -15.44
CA LYS A 136 -2.96 18.59 -15.93
C LYS A 136 -2.44 18.46 -17.37
N LYS A 137 -1.85 17.31 -17.73
CA LYS A 137 -1.41 17.06 -19.11
C LYS A 137 -2.59 17.09 -20.08
N LEU A 138 -3.70 16.42 -19.73
CA LEU A 138 -4.91 16.41 -20.54
C LEU A 138 -5.50 17.82 -20.69
N MET A 139 -5.55 18.61 -19.61
CA MET A 139 -6.06 19.98 -19.65
C MET A 139 -5.18 20.89 -20.51
N ASN A 140 -3.86 20.80 -20.38
CA ASN A 140 -2.95 21.58 -21.22
C ASN A 140 -3.07 21.20 -22.71
N MET A 141 -3.32 19.91 -23.01
CA MET A 141 -3.58 19.46 -24.39
C MET A 141 -4.91 20.02 -24.92
N TYR A 142 -5.94 20.12 -24.07
CA TYR A 142 -7.23 20.74 -24.43
C TYR A 142 -7.07 22.25 -24.69
N ASP A 143 -6.38 22.98 -23.82
CA ASP A 143 -6.16 24.43 -23.96
C ASP A 143 -5.29 24.77 -25.20
N GLN A 144 -4.49 23.83 -25.68
CA GLN A 144 -3.66 23.98 -26.88
C GLN A 144 -4.37 23.53 -28.17
N GLN A 145 -5.59 23.00 -28.12
CA GLN A 145 -6.37 22.77 -29.34
C GLN A 145 -6.76 24.11 -29.96
N PRO A 146 -6.37 24.41 -31.21
CA PRO A 146 -6.88 25.57 -31.91
C PRO A 146 -8.40 25.40 -32.02
N SER A 147 -9.15 26.42 -31.59
CA SER A 147 -10.58 26.56 -31.80
C SER A 147 -10.89 26.74 -33.31
N GLU A 148 -10.57 25.77 -34.15
CA GLU A 148 -10.50 25.97 -35.61
C GLU A 148 -11.78 25.61 -36.37
N ASN A 149 -12.85 25.13 -35.73
CA ASN A 149 -13.99 24.63 -36.49
C ASN A 149 -15.39 25.05 -36.05
N THR A 150 -15.51 25.86 -34.99
CA THR A 150 -16.84 26.34 -34.58
C THR A 150 -17.36 27.43 -35.51
N GLN A 151 -16.49 28.25 -36.11
CA GLN A 151 -16.92 29.36 -37.00
C GLN A 151 -17.37 28.90 -38.39
N ASN A 152 -16.75 27.86 -38.96
CA ASN A 152 -17.10 27.35 -40.28
C ASN A 152 -18.44 26.59 -40.32
N LEU A 153 -18.83 25.97 -39.20
CA LEU A 153 -20.07 25.20 -39.13
C LEU A 153 -21.33 26.09 -39.14
N PHE A 154 -21.25 27.29 -38.54
CA PHE A 154 -22.38 28.24 -38.54
C PHE A 154 -22.45 29.08 -39.82
N SER A 155 -21.32 29.32 -40.51
CA SER A 155 -21.32 30.04 -41.80
C SER A 155 -21.88 29.20 -42.96
N GLU A 156 -21.74 27.87 -42.89
CA GLU A 156 -22.27 26.95 -43.92
C GLU A 156 -23.80 26.76 -43.83
N ILE A 157 -24.39 26.92 -42.65
CA ILE A 157 -25.85 26.86 -42.45
C ILE A 157 -26.51 28.18 -42.89
N GLY A 158 -25.85 29.32 -42.68
CA GLY A 158 -26.37 30.64 -43.08
C GLY A 158 -26.39 30.89 -44.59
N THR A 159 -25.59 30.15 -45.38
CA THR A 159 -25.48 30.33 -46.84
C THR A 159 -26.40 29.42 -47.66
N LYS A 160 -27.02 28.40 -47.05
CA LYS A 160 -27.91 27.44 -47.75
C LYS A 160 -29.40 27.81 -47.76
N GLN A 161 -29.81 28.87 -47.06
CA GLN A 161 -31.24 29.22 -46.90
C GLN A 161 -31.76 30.22 -47.95
N ASP A 162 -30.92 30.73 -48.85
CA ASP A 162 -31.32 31.76 -49.84
C ASP A 162 -30.97 31.35 -51.27
N ASN A 163 -31.67 30.34 -51.80
CA ASN A 163 -31.78 30.17 -53.25
C ASN A 163 -33.16 29.60 -53.62
N PRO A 164 -34.20 30.43 -53.72
CA PRO A 164 -35.49 30.03 -54.27
C PRO A 164 -35.42 30.19 -55.79
N ASP A 165 -34.73 29.30 -56.48
CA ASP A 165 -34.89 29.24 -57.92
C ASP A 165 -34.65 27.82 -58.43
N HIS A 166 -35.42 27.49 -59.46
CA HIS A 166 -35.47 26.23 -60.22
C HIS A 166 -36.45 25.18 -59.65
N LEU A 167 -37.71 25.25 -60.10
CA LEU A 167 -38.19 24.37 -61.18
C LEU A 167 -39.67 24.70 -61.53
N LYS A 168 -39.84 25.17 -62.77
CA LYS A 168 -41.08 25.06 -63.55
C LYS A 168 -41.28 23.61 -64.00
#